data_AF-A0A9E5UYX5-F1
#
_entry.id   AF-A0A9E5UYX5-F1
#
_cell.length_a   1.000
_cell.length_b   1.000
_cell.length_c   1.000
_cell.angle_alpha   90.00
_cell.angle_beta   90.00
_cell.angle_gamma   90.00
#
_symmetry.space_group_name_H-M   'P 1'
#
loop_
_entity.id
_entity.type
_entity.pdbx_description
1 polymer ?
#
loop_
_entity_poly.entity_id
_entity_poly.type
_entity_poly.pdbx_seq_one_letter_code
_entity_poly.pdbx_strand_id
1 'polypeptide(L)'
;MTQEDLESAKQVKALVEQARKKAIDRRYQEASADLDQAIQLNPADETAHLMQANVRVMLGDLHGAVKSYEKAQEIYLNKGERQKAEILEQPKQQLQQEYSEKLGAVDAIDRSATLADIPDLSTGRGMRQITAKRAKRILASLPYQQDPDFAQQTRSGNAFVLKNGVTLTSSHSSKYWTYYSQAGRKAHLEFLANFDKEESSMNFLRPWSTRRGIETTDYNNFVILVRAGLSSLADFLSARAVETVPDPIGQTVTVGNENAFAFQLQEHPWSIVIGTSALEQLPVPLSQTLGVDVIAYTCSDTAGCIGYELYRQGTVVEEYAAGSDEPLHFHSDIRQVDDMLLEDCYAFIEEFFLDHDAYEPGISYQQFFDIAYPQFRLQPNSTVTIRSPEFRLVLPGGSDAVSVPEFERVYFVDWLNRLRKR
;
A
#
# COMPACT_ATOMS: atom_id res chain seq x y z
N MET A 1 -20.77 -34.35 -47.35
CA MET A 1 -20.42 -32.92 -47.37
C MET A 1 -21.54 -32.18 -48.05
N THR A 2 -22.25 -31.38 -47.27
CA THR A 2 -23.29 -30.47 -47.74
C THR A 2 -22.64 -29.27 -48.44
N GLN A 3 -23.44 -28.48 -49.17
CA GLN A 3 -22.98 -27.24 -49.78
C GLN A 3 -22.51 -26.22 -48.71
N GLU A 4 -23.10 -26.30 -47.52
CA GLU A 4 -22.74 -25.52 -46.33
C GLU A 4 -21.37 -25.94 -45.79
N ASP A 5 -21.09 -27.25 -45.66
CA ASP A 5 -19.78 -27.76 -45.23
C ASP A 5 -18.65 -27.30 -46.18
N LEU A 6 -18.93 -27.27 -47.49
CA LEU A 6 -17.97 -26.86 -48.50
C LEU A 6 -17.66 -25.36 -48.40
N GLU A 7 -18.67 -24.54 -48.09
CA GLU A 7 -18.52 -23.09 -47.96
C GLU A 7 -17.83 -22.72 -46.64
N SER A 8 -18.19 -23.38 -45.54
CA SER A 8 -17.47 -23.25 -44.26
C SER A 8 -15.98 -23.64 -44.41
N ALA A 9 -15.67 -24.72 -45.13
CA ALA A 9 -14.29 -25.13 -45.38
C ALA A 9 -13.47 -24.09 -46.19
N LYS A 10 -14.09 -23.45 -47.19
CA LYS A 10 -13.44 -22.35 -47.92
C LYS A 10 -13.21 -21.13 -47.02
N GLN A 11 -14.19 -20.80 -46.18
CA GLN A 11 -14.11 -19.65 -45.27
C GLN A 11 -13.02 -19.87 -44.22
N VAL A 12 -12.93 -21.06 -43.62
CA VAL A 12 -11.84 -21.45 -42.71
C VAL A 12 -10.49 -21.27 -43.38
N LYS A 13 -10.32 -21.80 -44.61
CA LYS A 13 -9.07 -21.66 -45.36
C LYS A 13 -8.71 -20.19 -45.63
N ALA A 14 -9.70 -19.36 -45.95
CA ALA A 14 -9.48 -17.94 -46.18
C ALA A 14 -9.04 -17.21 -44.90
N LEU A 15 -9.69 -17.48 -43.76
CA LEU A 15 -9.33 -16.91 -42.45
C LEU A 15 -7.93 -17.34 -42.02
N VAL A 16 -7.59 -18.62 -42.20
CA VAL A 16 -6.24 -19.16 -41.96
C VAL A 16 -5.20 -18.42 -42.81
N GLU A 17 -5.40 -18.26 -44.11
CA GLU A 17 -4.46 -17.50 -44.95
C GLU A 17 -4.37 -16.01 -44.58
N GLN A 18 -5.48 -15.38 -44.18
CA GLN A 18 -5.46 -14.01 -43.68
C GLN A 18 -4.65 -13.88 -42.39
N ALA A 19 -4.88 -14.78 -41.43
CA ALA A 19 -4.13 -14.84 -40.19
C ALA A 19 -2.63 -15.04 -40.46
N ARG A 20 -2.28 -15.91 -41.42
CA ARG A 20 -0.89 -16.15 -41.84
C ARG A 20 -0.24 -14.87 -42.35
N LYS A 21 -0.91 -14.14 -43.24
CA LYS A 21 -0.42 -12.87 -43.78
C LYS A 21 -0.24 -11.83 -42.67
N LYS A 22 -1.23 -11.69 -41.79
CA LYS A 22 -1.17 -10.79 -40.63
C LYS A 22 -0.02 -11.16 -39.69
N ALA A 23 0.23 -12.45 -39.46
CA ALA A 23 1.34 -12.92 -38.65
C ALA A 23 2.70 -12.60 -39.27
N ILE A 24 2.85 -12.74 -40.60
CA ILE A 24 4.06 -12.30 -41.34
C ILE A 24 4.27 -10.79 -41.16
N ASP A 25 3.19 -10.01 -41.21
CA ASP A 25 3.20 -8.57 -40.96
C ASP A 25 3.34 -8.20 -39.46
N ARG A 26 3.59 -9.18 -38.57
CA ARG A 26 3.72 -9.05 -37.11
C ARG A 26 2.46 -8.52 -36.40
N ARG A 27 1.30 -8.57 -37.05
CA ARG A 27 -0.01 -8.18 -36.52
C ARG A 27 -0.65 -9.35 -35.77
N TYR A 28 0.02 -9.82 -34.71
CA TYR A 28 -0.31 -11.09 -34.06
C TYR A 28 -1.68 -11.10 -33.36
N GLN A 29 -2.12 -9.97 -32.79
CA GLN A 29 -3.45 -9.85 -32.17
C GLN A 29 -4.57 -10.04 -33.21
N GLU A 30 -4.43 -9.40 -34.37
CA GLU A 30 -5.41 -9.52 -35.46
C GLU A 30 -5.35 -10.91 -36.11
N ALA A 31 -4.17 -11.53 -36.20
CA ALA A 31 -4.04 -12.91 -36.63
C ALA A 31 -4.72 -13.88 -35.66
N SER A 32 -4.61 -13.65 -34.34
CA SER A 32 -5.28 -14.47 -33.33
C SER A 32 -6.79 -14.41 -33.49
N ALA A 33 -7.37 -13.23 -33.73
CA ALA A 33 -8.81 -13.06 -33.92
C ALA A 33 -9.33 -13.85 -35.15
N ASP A 34 -8.61 -13.79 -36.28
CA ASP A 34 -8.96 -14.55 -37.48
C ASP A 34 -8.89 -16.07 -37.23
N LEU A 35 -7.89 -16.53 -36.47
CA LEU A 35 -7.73 -17.95 -36.11
C LEU A 35 -8.82 -18.44 -35.15
N ASP A 36 -9.24 -17.60 -34.20
CA ASP A 36 -10.34 -17.91 -33.30
C ASP A 36 -11.65 -18.09 -34.09
N GLN A 37 -11.89 -17.22 -35.09
CA GLN A 37 -13.03 -17.38 -36.01
C GLN A 37 -12.91 -18.64 -36.87
N ALA A 38 -11.73 -18.97 -37.39
CA ALA A 38 -11.51 -20.19 -38.17
C ALA A 38 -11.79 -21.45 -37.34
N ILE A 39 -11.35 -21.49 -36.10
CA ILE A 39 -11.56 -22.61 -35.16
C ILE A 39 -13.03 -22.73 -34.76
N GLN A 40 -13.76 -21.62 -34.62
CA GLN A 40 -15.21 -21.67 -34.37
C GLN A 40 -15.98 -22.29 -35.54
N LEU A 41 -15.59 -21.97 -36.78
CA LEU A 41 -16.22 -22.52 -37.99
C LEU A 41 -15.86 -24.00 -38.22
N ASN A 42 -14.62 -24.40 -37.91
CA ASN A 42 -14.20 -25.80 -37.96
C ASN A 42 -13.23 -26.13 -36.81
N PRO A 43 -13.74 -26.69 -35.70
CA PRO A 43 -12.91 -27.07 -34.56
C PRO A 43 -11.88 -28.17 -34.85
N ALA A 44 -12.04 -28.91 -35.95
CA ALA A 44 -11.18 -30.02 -36.36
C ALA A 44 -10.16 -29.62 -37.44
N ASP A 45 -10.00 -28.32 -37.74
CA ASP A 45 -8.98 -27.84 -38.67
C ASP A 45 -7.58 -27.81 -38.01
N GLU A 46 -6.70 -28.72 -38.42
CA GLU A 46 -5.34 -28.83 -37.91
C GLU A 46 -4.48 -27.60 -38.23
N THR A 47 -4.73 -26.93 -39.35
CA THR A 47 -3.90 -25.81 -39.82
C THR A 47 -4.19 -24.57 -39.00
N ALA A 48 -5.47 -24.36 -38.66
CA ALA A 48 -5.90 -23.29 -37.76
C ALA A 48 -5.29 -23.46 -36.37
N HIS A 49 -5.36 -24.66 -35.76
CA HIS A 49 -4.74 -24.91 -34.45
C HIS A 49 -3.22 -24.77 -34.48
N LEU A 50 -2.54 -25.30 -35.50
CA LEU A 50 -1.09 -25.18 -35.65
C LEU A 50 -0.64 -23.72 -35.77
N MET A 51 -1.37 -22.92 -36.56
CA MET A 51 -1.03 -21.53 -36.74
C MET A 51 -1.40 -20.67 -35.53
N GLN A 52 -2.48 -21.02 -34.82
CA GLN A 52 -2.80 -20.42 -33.52
C GLN A 52 -1.71 -20.68 -32.50
N ALA A 53 -1.13 -21.89 -32.47
CA ALA A 53 0.00 -22.19 -31.60
C ALA A 53 1.18 -21.24 -31.88
N ASN A 54 1.58 -21.12 -33.14
CA ASN A 54 2.67 -20.23 -33.55
C ASN A 54 2.38 -18.75 -33.22
N VAL A 55 1.17 -18.27 -33.51
CA VAL A 55 0.77 -16.89 -33.20
C VAL A 55 0.77 -16.63 -31.69
N ARG A 56 0.35 -17.60 -30.88
CA ARG A 56 0.40 -17.51 -29.41
C ARG A 56 1.82 -17.50 -28.87
N VAL A 57 2.76 -18.24 -29.47
CA VAL A 57 4.20 -18.10 -29.17
C VAL A 57 4.68 -16.66 -29.41
N MET A 58 4.30 -16.08 -30.55
CA MET A 58 4.69 -14.69 -30.87
C MET A 58 4.04 -13.64 -29.95
N LEU A 59 2.89 -13.97 -29.37
CA LEU A 59 2.21 -13.16 -28.35
C LEU A 59 2.73 -13.41 -26.93
N GLY A 60 3.64 -14.37 -26.73
CA GLY A 60 4.14 -14.76 -25.40
C GLY A 60 3.19 -15.65 -24.60
N ASP A 61 2.05 -16.07 -25.15
CA ASP A 61 1.11 -17.01 -24.53
C ASP A 61 1.59 -18.46 -24.73
N LEU A 62 2.67 -18.82 -24.01
CA LEU A 62 3.29 -20.14 -24.12
C LEU A 62 2.32 -21.28 -23.77
N HIS A 63 1.50 -21.09 -22.74
CA HIS A 63 0.53 -22.09 -22.32
C HIS A 63 -0.61 -22.27 -23.33
N GLY A 64 -1.14 -21.17 -23.88
CA GLY A 64 -2.11 -21.24 -24.96
C GLY A 64 -1.51 -21.85 -26.23
N ALA A 65 -0.22 -21.64 -26.50
CA ALA A 65 0.48 -22.30 -27.60
C ALA A 65 0.60 -23.82 -27.41
N VAL A 66 0.97 -24.28 -26.20
CA VAL A 66 1.00 -25.72 -25.86
C VAL A 66 -0.36 -26.36 -26.12
N LYS A 67 -1.46 -25.76 -25.64
CA LYS A 67 -2.81 -26.28 -25.86
C LYS A 67 -3.20 -26.37 -27.34
N SER A 68 -2.82 -25.37 -28.13
CA SER A 68 -3.07 -25.39 -29.57
C SER A 68 -2.25 -26.48 -30.27
N TYR A 69 -0.99 -26.71 -29.85
CA TYR A 69 -0.21 -27.85 -30.33
C TYR A 69 -0.80 -29.20 -29.92
N GLU A 70 -1.28 -29.36 -28.67
CA GLU A 70 -1.97 -30.56 -28.21
C GLU A 70 -3.20 -30.86 -29.06
N LYS A 71 -4.00 -29.84 -29.37
CA LYS A 71 -5.20 -30.01 -30.20
C LYS A 71 -4.84 -30.38 -31.64
N ALA A 72 -3.85 -29.74 -32.24
CA ALA A 72 -3.35 -30.10 -33.57
C ALA A 72 -2.82 -31.55 -33.59
N GLN A 73 -2.08 -31.95 -32.55
CA GLN A 73 -1.55 -33.30 -32.40
C GLN A 73 -2.66 -34.36 -32.28
N GLU A 74 -3.67 -34.10 -31.46
CA GLU A 74 -4.86 -34.95 -31.33
C GLU A 74 -5.57 -35.14 -32.68
N ILE A 75 -5.77 -34.05 -33.43
CA ILE A 75 -6.39 -34.09 -34.77
C ILE A 75 -5.55 -34.93 -35.73
N TYR A 76 -4.22 -34.75 -35.76
CA TYR A 76 -3.33 -35.56 -36.61
C TYR A 76 -3.38 -37.05 -36.26
N LEU A 77 -3.41 -37.40 -34.97
CA LEU A 77 -3.53 -38.79 -34.54
C LEU A 77 -4.87 -39.40 -34.97
N ASN A 78 -5.97 -38.64 -34.84
CA ASN A 78 -7.31 -39.08 -35.26
C ASN A 78 -7.40 -39.32 -36.77
N LYS A 79 -6.62 -38.59 -37.58
CA LYS A 79 -6.50 -38.78 -39.03
C LYS A 79 -5.51 -39.89 -39.43
N GLY A 80 -4.83 -40.53 -38.48
CA GLY A 80 -3.80 -41.54 -38.74
C GLY A 80 -2.43 -40.97 -39.15
N GLU A 81 -2.24 -39.65 -39.08
CA GLU A 81 -1.03 -38.95 -39.51
C GLU A 81 0.02 -38.89 -38.39
N ARG A 82 0.44 -40.06 -37.89
CA ARG A 82 1.31 -40.18 -36.70
C ARG A 82 2.63 -39.41 -36.81
N GLN A 83 3.27 -39.39 -37.98
CA GLN A 83 4.52 -38.65 -38.19
C GLN A 83 4.36 -37.14 -37.99
N LYS A 84 3.23 -36.56 -38.41
CA LYS A 84 2.96 -35.13 -38.20
C LYS A 84 2.68 -34.83 -36.73
N ALA A 85 1.95 -35.72 -36.05
CA ALA A 85 1.73 -35.61 -34.61
C ALA A 85 3.04 -35.69 -33.81
N GLU A 86 3.99 -36.54 -34.23
CA GLU A 86 5.29 -36.70 -33.59
C GLU A 86 6.17 -35.46 -33.73
N ILE A 87 6.14 -34.78 -34.90
CA ILE A 87 6.88 -33.52 -35.13
C ILE A 87 6.44 -32.41 -34.15
N LEU A 88 5.18 -32.41 -33.71
CA LEU A 88 4.69 -31.40 -32.76
C LEU A 88 5.12 -31.66 -31.32
N GLU A 89 5.61 -32.86 -31.00
CA GLU A 89 5.97 -33.23 -29.64
C GLU A 89 7.15 -32.39 -29.12
N GLN A 90 8.18 -32.20 -29.96
CA GLN A 90 9.37 -31.43 -29.59
C GLN A 90 9.07 -29.94 -29.27
N PRO A 91 8.43 -29.15 -30.16
CA PRO A 91 8.11 -27.76 -29.84
C PRO A 91 7.13 -27.64 -28.67
N LYS A 92 6.17 -28.57 -28.53
CA LYS A 92 5.26 -28.62 -27.38
C LYS A 92 6.02 -28.82 -26.07
N GLN A 93 6.93 -29.80 -26.01
CA GLN A 93 7.74 -30.06 -24.81
C GLN A 93 8.65 -28.89 -24.45
N GLN A 94 9.27 -28.25 -25.45
CA GLN A 94 10.10 -27.06 -25.23
C GLN A 94 9.29 -25.91 -24.63
N LEU A 95 8.12 -25.61 -25.19
CA LEU A 95 7.24 -24.56 -24.67
C LEU A 95 6.67 -24.89 -23.30
N GLN A 96 6.36 -26.16 -23.05
CA GLN A 96 5.91 -26.63 -21.75
C GLN A 96 7.01 -26.48 -20.68
N GLN A 97 8.25 -26.79 -21.04
CA GLN A 97 9.41 -26.58 -20.18
C GLN A 97 9.64 -25.08 -19.93
N GLU A 98 9.66 -24.25 -20.97
CA GLU A 98 9.83 -22.80 -20.84
C GLU A 98 8.72 -22.17 -19.99
N TYR A 99 7.47 -22.61 -20.18
CA TYR A 99 6.34 -22.18 -19.35
C TYR A 99 6.52 -22.62 -17.89
N SER A 100 6.94 -23.86 -17.65
CA SER A 100 7.21 -24.37 -16.30
C SER A 100 8.36 -23.66 -15.61
N GLU A 101 9.41 -23.26 -16.34
CA GLU A 101 10.53 -22.49 -15.81
C GLU A 101 10.10 -21.06 -15.45
N LYS A 102 9.33 -20.40 -16.32
CA LYS A 102 8.76 -19.06 -16.04
C LYS A 102 7.78 -19.09 -14.87
N LEU A 103 6.95 -20.13 -14.78
CA LEU A 103 6.04 -20.35 -13.66
C LEU A 103 6.82 -20.64 -12.38
N GLY A 104 7.83 -21.51 -12.44
CA GLY A 104 8.75 -21.80 -11.34
C GLY A 104 9.50 -20.57 -10.84
N ALA A 105 9.80 -19.59 -11.71
CA ALA A 105 10.37 -18.30 -11.30
C ALA A 105 9.36 -17.39 -10.57
N VAL A 106 8.06 -17.51 -10.87
CA VAL A 106 6.99 -16.85 -10.11
C VAL A 106 6.70 -17.58 -8.81
N ASP A 107 6.67 -18.91 -8.83
CA ASP A 107 6.57 -19.72 -7.62
C ASP A 107 7.82 -19.58 -6.75
N ALA A 108 8.99 -19.27 -7.31
CA ALA A 108 10.18 -18.91 -6.55
C ALA A 108 10.03 -17.53 -5.89
N ILE A 109 9.26 -16.60 -6.45
CA ILE A 109 8.84 -15.38 -5.72
C ILE A 109 7.95 -15.75 -4.54
N ASP A 110 7.10 -16.77 -4.72
CA ASP A 110 6.21 -17.34 -3.69
C ASP A 110 6.97 -18.21 -2.65
N ARG A 111 8.11 -18.83 -3.00
CA ARG A 111 8.90 -19.73 -2.12
C ARG A 111 10.16 -19.10 -1.52
N SER A 112 10.83 -18.19 -2.22
CA SER A 112 11.76 -17.24 -1.56
C SER A 112 11.02 -16.33 -0.58
N ALA A 113 9.69 -16.49 -0.47
CA ALA A 113 8.88 -15.96 0.59
C ALA A 113 9.02 -16.63 1.96
N THR A 114 9.83 -17.69 2.09
CA THR A 114 10.25 -18.20 3.40
C THR A 114 11.75 -18.05 3.60
N LEU A 115 12.13 -17.02 4.36
CA LEU A 115 13.10 -17.06 5.47
C LEU A 115 13.18 -15.68 6.13
N ALA A 116 12.05 -15.27 6.72
CA ALA A 116 11.91 -14.56 8.00
C ALA A 116 10.41 -14.57 8.35
N ASP A 117 10.11 -14.70 9.63
CA ASP A 117 8.85 -15.01 10.31
C ASP A 117 7.71 -13.98 10.04
N ILE A 118 6.41 -14.32 10.13
CA ILE A 118 5.52 -14.00 11.27
C ILE A 118 4.17 -14.75 11.13
N PRO A 119 3.50 -15.14 12.24
CA PRO A 119 2.18 -15.74 12.22
C PRO A 119 1.02 -14.73 12.20
N ASP A 120 0.06 -14.95 11.29
CA ASP A 120 -1.40 -14.73 11.45
C ASP A 120 -1.99 -13.64 10.52
N LEU A 121 -3.26 -13.78 10.14
CA LEU A 121 -3.90 -13.10 9.01
C LEU A 121 -4.23 -11.62 9.21
N SER A 122 -3.73 -10.99 10.28
CA SER A 122 -3.56 -9.53 10.38
C SER A 122 -2.28 -9.02 9.71
N THR A 123 -1.34 -9.90 9.28
CA THR A 123 0.07 -9.57 8.99
C THR A 123 0.56 -9.74 7.52
N GLY A 124 -0.31 -9.79 6.50
CA GLY A 124 0.15 -9.75 5.10
C GLY A 124 0.78 -11.03 4.54
N ARG A 125 0.33 -12.22 4.98
CA ARG A 125 0.74 -13.48 4.34
C ARG A 125 0.36 -13.51 2.86
N GLY A 126 1.36 -13.63 1.99
CA GLY A 126 1.19 -13.73 0.54
C GLY A 126 1.00 -12.39 -0.18
N MET A 127 1.05 -11.24 0.51
CA MET A 127 1.05 -9.90 -0.10
C MET A 127 2.47 -9.33 -0.12
N ARG A 128 2.95 -8.79 -1.26
CA ARG A 128 4.32 -8.24 -1.39
C ARG A 128 4.38 -7.04 -2.32
N GLN A 129 5.15 -6.01 -1.97
CA GLN A 129 5.50 -4.98 -2.94
C GLN A 129 6.60 -5.46 -3.90
N ILE A 130 6.37 -5.26 -5.20
CA ILE A 130 7.34 -5.49 -6.27
C ILE A 130 7.48 -4.23 -7.12
N THR A 131 8.64 -4.02 -7.73
CA THR A 131 8.83 -2.85 -8.61
C THR A 131 7.94 -2.93 -9.85
N ALA A 132 7.53 -1.77 -10.37
CA ALA A 132 6.77 -1.69 -11.62
C ALA A 132 7.50 -2.37 -12.80
N LYS A 133 8.83 -2.28 -12.86
CA LYS A 133 9.65 -2.97 -13.89
C LYS A 133 9.54 -4.50 -13.79
N ARG A 134 9.38 -5.03 -12.57
CA ARG A 134 9.23 -6.47 -12.33
C ARG A 134 7.81 -6.93 -12.63
N ALA A 135 6.79 -6.21 -12.17
CA ALA A 135 5.38 -6.49 -12.49
C ALA A 135 5.14 -6.51 -14.00
N LYS A 136 5.64 -5.49 -14.74
CA LYS A 136 5.56 -5.45 -16.21
C LYS A 136 6.22 -6.65 -16.89
N ARG A 137 7.36 -7.13 -16.37
CA ARG A 137 8.02 -8.33 -16.90
C ARG A 137 7.16 -9.59 -16.70
N ILE A 138 6.56 -9.75 -15.53
CA ILE A 138 5.67 -10.88 -15.23
C ILE A 138 4.47 -10.86 -16.18
N LEU A 139 3.75 -9.73 -16.27
CA LEU A 139 2.58 -9.57 -17.14
C LEU A 139 2.92 -9.72 -18.63
N ALA A 140 4.12 -9.37 -19.07
CA ALA A 140 4.56 -9.59 -20.45
C ALA A 140 4.94 -11.05 -20.75
N SER A 141 5.17 -11.87 -19.72
CA SER A 141 5.72 -13.22 -19.85
C SER A 141 4.73 -14.34 -19.54
N LEU A 142 3.61 -14.01 -18.90
CA LEU A 142 2.62 -14.96 -18.44
C LEU A 142 1.21 -14.48 -18.80
N PRO A 143 0.30 -15.40 -19.15
CA PRO A 143 -1.09 -15.06 -19.44
C PRO A 143 -1.78 -14.57 -18.16
N TYR A 144 -2.56 -13.50 -18.30
CA TYR A 144 -3.29 -12.86 -17.23
C TYR A 144 -4.68 -12.43 -17.68
N GLN A 145 -5.56 -12.17 -16.72
CA GLN A 145 -6.86 -11.55 -16.92
C GLN A 145 -6.95 -10.30 -16.05
N GLN A 146 -7.65 -9.28 -16.52
CA GLN A 146 -7.99 -8.14 -15.66
C GLN A 146 -9.02 -8.60 -14.60
N ASP A 147 -8.87 -8.08 -13.38
CA ASP A 147 -9.74 -8.35 -12.25
C ASP A 147 -10.31 -7.03 -11.73
N PRO A 148 -11.29 -6.43 -12.46
CA PRO A 148 -11.82 -5.11 -12.12
C PRO A 148 -12.54 -5.12 -10.77
N ASP A 149 -13.14 -6.24 -10.38
CA ASP A 149 -13.84 -6.37 -9.10
C ASP A 149 -12.84 -6.31 -7.94
N PHE A 150 -11.72 -7.03 -8.02
CA PHE A 150 -10.65 -6.94 -7.03
C PHE A 150 -10.04 -5.54 -7.00
N ALA A 151 -9.86 -4.91 -8.18
CA ALA A 151 -9.36 -3.53 -8.26
C ALA A 151 -10.30 -2.55 -7.53
N GLN A 152 -11.61 -2.67 -7.75
CA GLN A 152 -12.63 -1.83 -7.11
C GLN A 152 -12.67 -2.04 -5.59
N GLN A 153 -12.68 -3.30 -5.14
CA GLN A 153 -12.74 -3.64 -3.70
C GLN A 153 -11.50 -3.14 -2.95
N THR A 154 -10.32 -3.23 -3.56
CA THR A 154 -9.05 -2.76 -2.98
C THR A 154 -8.75 -1.29 -3.26
N ARG A 155 -9.63 -0.58 -3.97
CA ARG A 155 -9.42 0.80 -4.47
C ARG A 155 -8.10 0.98 -5.22
N SER A 156 -7.61 -0.08 -5.85
CA SER A 156 -6.41 -0.02 -6.69
C SER A 156 -6.77 0.48 -8.09
N GLY A 157 -5.79 1.10 -8.76
CA GLY A 157 -6.01 1.60 -10.12
C GLY A 157 -6.17 0.48 -11.14
N ASN A 158 -5.47 -0.64 -10.96
CA ASN A 158 -5.58 -1.84 -11.79
C ASN A 158 -5.29 -3.11 -10.96
N ALA A 159 -5.93 -4.22 -11.32
CA ALA A 159 -5.60 -5.56 -10.81
C ALA A 159 -5.62 -6.60 -11.95
N PHE A 160 -4.66 -7.54 -11.91
CA PHE A 160 -4.50 -8.59 -12.90
C PHE A 160 -4.26 -9.94 -12.23
N VAL A 161 -5.04 -10.96 -12.59
CA VAL A 161 -4.92 -12.33 -12.08
C VAL A 161 -4.23 -13.20 -13.12
N LEU A 162 -3.12 -13.83 -12.73
CA LEU A 162 -2.43 -14.85 -13.52
C LEU A 162 -3.19 -16.19 -13.43
N LYS A 163 -2.98 -17.09 -14.41
CA LYS A 163 -3.63 -18.41 -14.42
C LYS A 163 -3.40 -19.27 -13.16
N ASN A 164 -2.28 -19.07 -12.46
CA ASN A 164 -1.99 -19.78 -11.21
C ASN A 164 -2.65 -19.14 -9.97
N GLY A 165 -3.53 -18.15 -10.15
CA GLY A 165 -4.27 -17.51 -9.07
C GLY A 165 -3.55 -16.36 -8.36
N VAL A 166 -2.32 -16.03 -8.80
CA VAL A 166 -1.58 -14.86 -8.34
C VAL A 166 -2.24 -13.59 -8.85
N THR A 167 -2.34 -12.55 -8.01
CA THR A 167 -2.85 -11.23 -8.41
C THR A 167 -1.77 -10.17 -8.30
N LEU A 168 -1.66 -9.31 -9.32
CA LEU A 168 -0.83 -8.11 -9.29
C LEU A 168 -1.73 -6.88 -9.33
N THR A 169 -1.55 -5.95 -8.40
CA THR A 169 -2.28 -4.68 -8.38
C THR A 169 -1.34 -3.47 -8.39
N SER A 170 -1.85 -2.32 -8.81
CA SER A 170 -1.11 -1.05 -8.81
C SER A 170 -1.94 0.07 -8.20
N SER A 171 -1.35 0.93 -7.37
CA SER A 171 -1.94 2.22 -6.99
C SER A 171 -1.54 3.33 -7.97
N HIS A 172 -2.29 4.43 -7.97
CA HIS A 172 -2.35 5.46 -9.01
C HIS A 172 -1.02 6.23 -9.32
N SER A 173 0.10 5.99 -8.61
CA SER A 173 1.40 6.69 -8.83
C SER A 173 2.64 5.79 -9.16
N SER A 174 2.49 4.47 -9.24
CA SER A 174 3.31 3.51 -10.04
C SER A 174 4.83 3.33 -9.83
N LYS A 175 5.42 3.57 -8.65
CA LYS A 175 6.78 3.03 -8.36
C LYS A 175 6.75 1.55 -7.97
N TYR A 176 5.72 1.15 -7.22
CA TYR A 176 5.55 -0.19 -6.67
C TYR A 176 4.18 -0.78 -7.04
N TRP A 177 4.12 -2.10 -7.13
CA TRP A 177 2.96 -2.92 -7.44
C TRP A 177 2.81 -3.95 -6.33
N THR A 178 1.60 -4.33 -6.00
CA THR A 178 1.35 -5.34 -4.97
C THR A 178 1.10 -6.70 -5.63
N TYR A 179 1.89 -7.69 -5.24
CA TYR A 179 1.70 -9.09 -5.53
C TYR A 179 0.86 -9.73 -4.43
N TYR A 180 -0.11 -10.55 -4.81
CA TYR A 180 -0.89 -11.41 -3.92
C TYR A 180 -0.75 -12.85 -4.41
N SER A 181 -0.33 -13.76 -3.53
CA SER A 181 -0.48 -15.19 -3.76
C SER A 181 -1.97 -15.56 -3.78
N GLN A 182 -2.31 -16.75 -4.28
CA GLN A 182 -3.70 -17.21 -4.29
C GLN A 182 -4.32 -17.20 -2.88
N ALA A 183 -3.56 -17.62 -1.87
CA ALA A 183 -3.98 -17.61 -0.47
C ALA A 183 -4.10 -16.19 0.08
N GLY A 184 -3.11 -15.33 -0.19
CA GLY A 184 -3.11 -13.93 0.27
C GLY A 184 -4.25 -13.11 -0.32
N ARG A 185 -4.58 -13.34 -1.60
CA ARG A 185 -5.75 -12.74 -2.25
C ARG A 185 -7.06 -13.12 -1.55
N LYS A 186 -7.23 -14.41 -1.27
CA LYS A 186 -8.44 -14.93 -0.59
C LYS A 186 -8.59 -14.34 0.81
N ALA A 187 -7.51 -14.36 1.58
CA ALA A 187 -7.44 -13.75 2.91
C ALA A 187 -7.82 -12.27 2.90
N HIS A 188 -7.26 -11.50 1.96
CA HIS A 188 -7.54 -10.07 1.86
C HIS A 188 -9.01 -9.80 1.50
N LEU A 189 -9.62 -10.63 0.65
CA LEU A 189 -11.05 -10.54 0.35
C LEU A 189 -11.92 -10.89 1.56
N GLU A 190 -11.55 -11.90 2.34
CA GLU A 190 -12.25 -12.25 3.58
C GLU A 190 -12.15 -11.13 4.62
N PHE A 191 -10.98 -10.49 4.74
CA PHE A 191 -10.81 -9.29 5.55
C PHE A 191 -11.75 -8.17 5.08
N LEU A 192 -11.76 -7.83 3.79
CA LEU A 192 -12.62 -6.78 3.24
C LEU A 192 -14.11 -7.11 3.38
N ALA A 193 -14.48 -8.39 3.32
CA ALA A 193 -15.86 -8.84 3.50
C ALA A 193 -16.32 -8.80 4.96
N ASN A 194 -15.41 -9.05 5.90
CA ASN A 194 -15.66 -8.98 7.33
C ASN A 194 -15.36 -7.60 7.92
N PHE A 195 -14.83 -6.67 7.12
CA PHE A 195 -14.62 -5.28 7.50
C PHE A 195 -15.99 -4.63 7.71
N ASP A 196 -16.46 -4.66 8.95
CA ASP A 196 -17.72 -4.02 9.30
C ASP A 196 -17.53 -2.50 9.23
N LYS A 197 -18.16 -1.92 8.21
CA LYS A 197 -18.18 -0.48 8.01
C LYS A 197 -18.97 0.20 9.12
N GLU A 198 -19.96 -0.44 9.72
CA GLU A 198 -20.73 0.13 10.84
C GLU A 198 -19.86 0.20 12.10
N GLU A 199 -19.20 -0.88 12.50
CA GLU A 199 -18.22 -0.88 13.59
C GLU A 199 -17.10 0.14 13.37
N SER A 200 -16.54 0.20 12.16
CA SER A 200 -15.51 1.19 11.80
C SER A 200 -16.03 2.63 11.93
N SER A 201 -17.30 2.86 11.58
CA SER A 201 -17.93 4.18 11.68
C SER A 201 -18.22 4.55 13.13
N MET A 202 -18.68 3.60 13.95
CA MET A 202 -18.87 3.80 15.39
C MET A 202 -17.53 4.10 16.07
N ASN A 203 -16.48 3.35 15.72
CA ASN A 203 -15.13 3.61 16.22
C ASN A 203 -14.63 4.98 15.76
N PHE A 204 -14.85 5.38 14.50
CA PHE A 204 -14.47 6.71 14.01
C PHE A 204 -15.19 7.85 14.72
N LEU A 205 -16.44 7.65 15.13
CA LEU A 205 -17.28 8.64 15.82
C LEU A 205 -17.20 8.56 17.36
N ARG A 206 -16.38 7.67 17.92
CA ARG A 206 -16.23 7.56 19.39
C ARG A 206 -15.71 8.88 19.99
N PRO A 207 -16.18 9.31 21.17
CA PRO A 207 -15.76 10.58 21.78
C PRO A 207 -14.24 10.68 21.92
N TRP A 208 -13.66 11.85 21.61
CA TRP A 208 -12.21 12.04 21.62
C TRP A 208 -11.60 11.83 23.00
N SER A 209 -12.31 12.24 24.05
CA SER A 209 -11.97 12.01 25.46
C SER A 209 -11.71 10.54 25.81
N THR A 210 -12.34 9.60 25.10
CA THR A 210 -12.23 8.16 25.39
C THR A 210 -11.14 7.43 24.60
N ARG A 211 -10.47 8.11 23.65
CA ARG A 211 -9.49 7.48 22.76
C ARG A 211 -8.14 7.35 23.46
N ARG A 212 -7.40 6.28 23.19
CA ARG A 212 -6.02 5.99 23.63
C ARG A 212 -5.33 5.19 22.52
N GLY A 213 -4.01 5.03 22.60
CA GLY A 213 -3.24 4.37 21.55
C GLY A 213 -2.86 5.32 20.41
N ILE A 214 -2.73 4.79 19.20
CA ILE A 214 -2.43 5.51 17.98
C ILE A 214 -3.65 5.49 17.07
N GLU A 215 -4.12 6.66 16.61
CA GLU A 215 -5.33 6.74 15.78
C GLU A 215 -5.10 6.27 14.34
N THR A 216 -3.92 6.53 13.77
CA THR A 216 -3.57 6.16 12.39
C THR A 216 -2.06 6.15 12.19
N THR A 217 -1.59 5.44 11.17
CA THR A 217 -0.18 5.48 10.71
C THR A 217 -0.07 5.98 9.26
N ASP A 218 -1.17 6.42 8.65
CA ASP A 218 -1.27 6.84 7.25
C ASP A 218 -0.89 8.32 7.05
N TYR A 219 0.30 8.72 7.55
CA TYR A 219 0.82 10.07 7.45
C TYR A 219 2.30 10.17 7.87
N ASN A 220 2.90 11.36 7.75
CA ASN A 220 4.27 11.65 8.16
C ASN A 220 4.27 12.67 9.29
N ASN A 221 4.78 12.30 10.47
CA ASN A 221 4.83 13.22 11.60
C ASN A 221 5.93 12.89 12.62
N PHE A 222 6.32 13.94 13.34
CA PHE A 222 7.09 13.86 14.57
C PHE A 222 6.26 14.55 15.66
N VAL A 223 5.86 13.79 16.68
CA VAL A 223 4.93 14.22 17.73
C VAL A 223 5.63 14.14 19.07
N ILE A 224 5.50 15.18 19.89
CA ILE A 224 5.97 15.15 21.27
C ILE A 224 4.75 15.16 22.19
N LEU A 225 4.62 14.14 23.03
CA LEU A 225 3.65 14.09 24.11
C LEU A 225 4.37 14.41 25.43
N VAL A 226 3.82 15.33 26.20
CA VAL A 226 4.37 15.79 27.49
C VAL A 226 3.34 15.53 28.57
N ARG A 227 3.71 14.76 29.61
CA ARG A 227 2.79 14.39 30.71
C ARG A 227 2.61 15.54 31.71
N ALA A 228 2.12 16.67 31.22
CA ALA A 228 1.85 17.88 31.98
C ALA A 228 0.65 18.62 31.37
N GLY A 229 -0.01 19.44 32.18
CA GLY A 229 -1.05 20.35 31.70
C GLY A 229 -0.49 21.40 30.74
N LEU A 230 -1.32 21.80 29.77
CA LEU A 230 -0.89 22.64 28.65
C LEU A 230 -0.29 23.99 29.07
N SER A 231 -0.70 24.57 30.20
CA SER A 231 -0.12 25.83 30.68
C SER A 231 1.37 25.73 30.98
N SER A 232 1.83 24.63 31.62
CA SER A 232 3.26 24.44 31.93
C SER A 232 4.10 24.24 30.66
N LEU A 233 3.53 23.51 29.70
CA LEU A 233 4.15 23.33 28.38
C LEU A 233 4.22 24.66 27.62
N ALA A 234 3.12 25.43 27.60
CA ALA A 234 3.06 26.73 26.94
C ALA A 234 4.07 27.71 27.53
N ASP A 235 4.24 27.75 28.86
CA ASP A 235 5.26 28.59 29.51
C ASP A 235 6.68 28.21 29.07
N PHE A 236 6.99 26.90 29.02
CA PHE A 236 8.30 26.41 28.56
C PHE A 236 8.59 26.81 27.11
N LEU A 237 7.60 26.67 26.22
CA LEU A 237 7.73 26.98 24.80
C LEU A 237 7.83 28.50 24.57
N SER A 238 6.98 29.27 25.25
CA SER A 238 6.90 30.73 25.18
C SER A 238 8.20 31.40 25.64
N ALA A 239 8.90 30.82 26.62
CA ALA A 239 10.18 31.34 27.10
C ALA A 239 11.25 31.43 26.00
N ARG A 240 11.10 30.66 24.92
CA ARG A 240 12.03 30.63 23.77
C ARG A 240 11.43 31.29 22.53
N ALA A 241 10.11 31.49 22.50
CA ALA A 241 9.35 31.97 21.36
C ALA A 241 9.58 33.46 21.08
N VAL A 242 9.39 33.83 19.82
CA VAL A 242 9.25 35.22 19.40
C VAL A 242 7.80 35.66 19.54
N GLU A 243 6.86 34.77 19.23
CA GLU A 243 5.43 35.00 19.37
C GLU A 243 4.75 33.75 19.93
N THR A 244 3.72 33.95 20.74
CA THR A 244 2.84 32.88 21.20
C THR A 244 1.41 33.39 21.21
N VAL A 245 0.54 32.68 20.49
CA VAL A 245 -0.86 33.04 20.32
C VAL A 245 -1.72 31.98 21.00
N PRO A 246 -2.37 32.29 22.13
CA PRO A 246 -3.32 31.40 22.77
C PRO A 246 -4.64 31.36 21.98
N ASP A 247 -5.24 30.17 21.94
CA ASP A 247 -6.49 29.82 21.25
C ASP A 247 -6.57 30.40 19.82
N PRO A 248 -5.60 30.07 18.95
CA PRO A 248 -5.44 30.73 17.66
C PRO A 248 -6.47 30.31 16.61
N ILE A 249 -7.36 29.36 16.92
CA ILE A 249 -8.38 28.87 15.97
C ILE A 249 -9.29 30.03 15.54
N GLY A 250 -9.46 30.20 14.23
CA GLY A 250 -10.20 31.30 13.62
C GLY A 250 -9.41 32.61 13.51
N GLN A 251 -8.19 32.66 14.07
CA GLN A 251 -7.32 33.84 14.00
C GLN A 251 -6.34 33.72 12.83
N THR A 252 -5.84 34.87 12.39
CA THR A 252 -4.78 34.95 11.40
C THR A 252 -3.44 35.18 12.08
N VAL A 253 -2.44 34.36 11.75
CA VAL A 253 -1.07 34.49 12.25
C VAL A 253 -0.07 34.68 11.11
N THR A 254 1.08 35.24 11.43
CA THR A 254 2.22 35.26 10.51
C THR A 254 3.17 34.13 10.89
N VAL A 255 3.38 33.18 9.99
CA VAL A 255 4.24 32.02 10.27
C VAL A 255 5.71 32.36 10.02
N GLY A 256 6.57 32.12 11.00
CA GLY A 256 8.02 32.18 10.89
C GLY A 256 8.61 30.91 10.29
N ASN A 257 9.95 30.77 10.40
CA ASN A 257 10.70 29.62 9.86
C ASN A 257 10.46 28.33 10.64
N GLU A 258 10.43 28.43 11.98
CA GLU A 258 10.18 27.31 12.87
C GLU A 258 9.02 27.69 13.76
N ASN A 259 8.01 26.85 13.81
CA ASN A 259 6.83 27.05 14.63
C ASN A 259 6.17 25.71 14.95
N ALA A 260 5.24 25.73 15.90
CA ALA A 260 4.51 24.56 16.34
C ALA A 260 3.13 24.94 16.90
N PHE A 261 2.28 23.92 16.97
CA PHE A 261 1.08 23.91 17.78
C PHE A 261 1.34 23.11 19.05
N ALA A 262 0.94 23.67 20.19
CA ALA A 262 0.85 22.95 21.44
C ALA A 262 -0.62 22.89 21.88
N PHE A 263 -1.13 21.72 22.19
CA PHE A 263 -2.54 21.55 22.56
C PHE A 263 -2.71 20.40 23.54
N GLN A 264 -3.86 20.35 24.20
CA GLN A 264 -4.26 19.22 25.04
C GLN A 264 -5.70 18.87 24.70
N LEU A 265 -5.99 17.58 24.55
CA LEU A 265 -7.33 17.08 24.31
C LEU A 265 -8.07 16.93 25.64
N GLN A 266 -9.39 17.16 25.64
CA GLN A 266 -10.21 17.03 26.85
C GLN A 266 -10.12 15.62 27.42
N GLU A 267 -9.91 15.49 28.74
CA GLU A 267 -9.75 14.21 29.46
C GLU A 267 -8.50 13.39 29.07
N HIS A 268 -7.52 14.02 28.41
CA HIS A 268 -6.21 13.40 28.15
C HIS A 268 -5.14 13.97 29.09
N PRO A 269 -4.30 13.12 29.71
CA PRO A 269 -3.28 13.58 30.66
C PRO A 269 -2.01 14.11 29.97
N TRP A 270 -1.93 14.00 28.64
CA TRP A 270 -0.78 14.41 27.85
C TRP A 270 -1.10 15.65 27.02
N SER A 271 -0.26 16.67 27.13
CA SER A 271 -0.22 17.77 26.16
C SER A 271 0.66 17.37 24.98
N ILE A 272 0.30 17.83 23.79
CA ILE A 272 0.91 17.42 22.52
C ILE A 272 1.53 18.63 21.85
N VAL A 273 2.72 18.46 21.26
CA VAL A 273 3.38 19.43 20.39
C VAL A 273 3.62 18.81 19.01
N ILE A 274 3.18 19.51 17.97
CA ILE A 274 3.42 19.17 16.56
C ILE A 274 3.86 20.41 15.78
N GLY A 275 4.72 20.25 14.78
CA GLY A 275 5.37 21.42 14.20
C GLY A 275 6.47 21.10 13.21
N THR A 276 7.28 22.12 12.99
CA THR A 276 8.48 22.07 12.15
C THR A 276 9.64 21.28 12.78
N SER A 277 10.69 21.00 11.99
CA SER A 277 11.82 20.15 12.37
C SER A 277 12.55 20.56 13.66
N ALA A 278 12.43 21.82 14.11
CA ALA A 278 13.02 22.24 15.36
C ALA A 278 12.49 21.47 16.60
N LEU A 279 11.35 20.80 16.50
CA LEU A 279 10.80 20.00 17.60
C LEU A 279 11.70 18.85 18.06
N GLU A 280 12.49 18.25 17.16
CA GLU A 280 13.39 17.12 17.48
C GLU A 280 14.38 17.43 18.62
N GLN A 281 14.63 18.71 18.92
CA GLN A 281 15.54 19.16 19.97
C GLN A 281 14.86 19.36 21.34
N LEU A 282 13.54 19.25 21.43
CA LEU A 282 12.77 19.58 22.63
C LEU A 282 12.58 18.46 23.66
N PRO A 283 12.58 17.15 23.33
CA PRO A 283 12.25 16.11 24.30
C PRO A 283 13.12 16.12 25.58
N VAL A 284 14.44 16.16 25.42
CA VAL A 284 15.40 16.24 26.55
C VAL A 284 15.15 17.45 27.44
N PRO A 285 15.19 18.70 26.94
CA PRO A 285 15.01 19.86 27.81
C PRO A 285 13.58 19.97 28.37
N LEU A 286 12.54 19.47 27.68
CA LEU A 286 11.18 19.40 28.21
C LEU A 286 11.13 18.47 29.43
N SER A 287 11.56 17.21 29.26
CA SER A 287 11.55 16.22 30.34
C SER A 287 12.40 16.66 31.52
N GLN A 288 13.57 17.24 31.27
CA GLN A 288 14.48 17.71 32.31
C GLN A 288 13.93 18.93 33.07
N THR A 289 13.41 19.94 32.36
CA THR A 289 12.99 21.20 32.98
C THR A 289 11.67 21.06 33.73
N LEU A 290 10.73 20.32 33.15
CA LEU A 290 9.42 20.10 33.77
C LEU A 290 9.43 18.93 34.77
N GLY A 291 10.44 18.06 34.72
CA GLY A 291 10.54 16.89 35.59
C GLY A 291 9.44 15.87 35.33
N VAL A 292 8.97 15.77 34.08
CA VAL A 292 7.87 14.89 33.66
C VAL A 292 8.31 13.93 32.56
N ASP A 293 7.52 12.88 32.38
CA ASP A 293 7.68 11.94 31.28
C ASP A 293 7.33 12.64 29.95
N VAL A 294 8.14 12.38 28.93
CA VAL A 294 7.96 12.90 27.57
C VAL A 294 8.11 11.74 26.59
N ILE A 295 7.17 11.60 25.65
CA ILE A 295 7.24 10.63 24.56
C ILE A 295 7.53 11.43 23.28
N ALA A 296 8.62 11.12 22.59
CA ALA A 296 8.82 11.53 21.21
C ALA A 296 8.39 10.36 20.31
N TYR A 297 7.45 10.60 19.40
CA TYR A 297 6.90 9.58 18.51
C TYR A 297 7.11 9.99 17.05
N THR A 298 7.55 9.02 16.24
CA THR A 298 7.81 9.19 14.82
C THR A 298 7.00 8.18 14.02
N CYS A 299 6.34 8.64 12.96
CA CYS A 299 5.70 7.78 11.97
C CYS A 299 5.90 8.38 10.57
N SER A 300 6.28 7.55 9.61
CA SER A 300 6.35 7.90 8.20
C SER A 300 5.82 6.77 7.34
N ASP A 301 4.63 6.97 6.77
CA ASP A 301 4.07 6.09 5.74
C ASP A 301 4.97 5.99 4.50
N THR A 302 5.68 7.07 4.18
CA THR A 302 6.49 7.22 2.98
C THR A 302 7.83 6.50 3.11
N ALA A 303 8.46 6.57 4.29
CA ALA A 303 9.67 5.82 4.62
C ALA A 303 9.36 4.43 5.21
N GLY A 304 8.09 4.15 5.51
CA GLY A 304 7.66 2.92 6.16
C GLY A 304 8.38 2.70 7.49
N CYS A 305 8.48 3.73 8.33
CA CYS A 305 9.11 3.65 9.65
C CYS A 305 8.19 4.19 10.75
N ILE A 306 8.35 3.64 11.95
CA ILE A 306 7.59 3.99 13.15
C ILE A 306 8.45 3.74 14.38
N GLY A 307 8.31 4.59 15.40
CA GLY A 307 9.09 4.44 16.62
C GLY A 307 8.75 5.47 17.69
N TYR A 308 9.29 5.25 18.89
CA TYR A 308 9.19 6.18 19.99
C TYR A 308 10.46 6.21 20.85
N GLU A 309 10.60 7.30 21.59
CA GLU A 309 11.56 7.46 22.68
C GLU A 309 10.82 7.98 23.91
N LEU A 310 10.95 7.28 25.03
CA LEU A 310 10.42 7.69 26.33
C LEU A 310 11.54 8.33 27.16
N TYR A 311 11.34 9.59 27.50
CA TYR A 311 12.24 10.38 28.32
C TYR A 311 11.73 10.52 29.75
N ARG A 312 12.62 10.34 30.72
CA ARG A 312 12.40 10.71 32.14
C ARG A 312 13.56 11.54 32.64
N GLN A 313 13.27 12.70 33.23
CA GLN A 313 14.29 13.62 33.75
C GLN A 313 15.37 14.01 32.71
N GLY A 314 15.02 14.03 31.42
CA GLY A 314 15.93 14.37 30.33
C GLY A 314 16.78 13.21 29.80
N THR A 315 16.59 11.98 30.27
CA THR A 315 17.26 10.78 29.74
C THR A 315 16.26 9.86 29.07
N VAL A 316 16.65 9.27 27.93
CA VAL A 316 15.90 8.17 27.31
C VAL A 316 15.97 6.96 28.24
N VAL A 317 14.83 6.44 28.65
CA VAL A 317 14.72 5.24 29.49
C VAL A 317 14.12 4.05 28.73
N GLU A 318 13.53 4.32 27.57
CA GLU A 318 13.09 3.30 26.63
C GLU A 318 13.00 3.90 25.22
N GLU A 319 13.41 3.15 24.22
CA GLU A 319 13.30 3.54 22.81
C GLU A 319 13.00 2.32 21.94
N TYR A 320 12.22 2.55 20.91
CA TYR A 320 11.85 1.56 19.92
C TYR A 320 11.84 2.21 18.53
N ALA A 321 12.42 1.53 17.54
CA ALA A 321 12.34 1.94 16.14
C ALA A 321 12.24 0.71 15.24
N ALA A 322 11.37 0.79 14.23
CA ALA A 322 11.23 -0.23 13.20
C ALA A 322 10.84 0.40 11.87
N GLY A 323 11.43 -0.07 10.76
CA GLY A 323 11.00 0.39 9.45
C GLY A 323 11.73 -0.21 8.27
N SER A 324 11.36 0.24 7.06
CA SER A 324 11.94 -0.29 5.82
C SER A 324 13.41 0.10 5.62
N ASP A 325 13.82 1.25 6.16
CA ASP A 325 15.20 1.76 6.14
C ASP A 325 15.88 1.71 7.52
N GLU A 326 15.17 1.34 8.59
CA GLU A 326 15.69 1.26 9.96
C GLU A 326 15.58 -0.16 10.52
N PRO A 327 16.69 -0.80 10.90
CA PRO A 327 16.62 -2.13 11.53
C PRO A 327 15.83 -2.03 12.83
N LEU A 328 15.05 -3.08 13.11
CA LEU A 328 14.36 -3.22 14.40
C LEU A 328 15.36 -2.97 15.54
N HIS A 329 15.04 -1.98 16.36
CA HIS A 329 15.83 -1.56 17.49
C HIS A 329 14.91 -1.38 18.69
N PHE A 330 15.26 -1.98 19.82
CA PHE A 330 14.59 -1.78 21.08
C PHE A 330 15.62 -1.74 22.21
N HIS A 331 15.49 -0.75 23.08
CA HIS A 331 16.25 -0.66 24.32
C HIS A 331 15.34 -0.15 25.43
N SER A 332 15.42 -0.74 26.62
CA SER A 332 14.62 -0.33 27.78
C SER A 332 15.39 -0.54 29.07
N ASP A 333 15.43 0.50 29.91
CA ASP A 333 15.89 0.46 31.29
C ASP A 333 14.77 0.11 32.28
N ILE A 334 13.52 0.07 31.81
CA ILE A 334 12.33 0.03 32.67
C ILE A 334 11.54 -1.28 32.57
N ARG A 335 11.73 -2.04 31.50
CA ARG A 335 11.12 -3.36 31.32
C ARG A 335 11.99 -4.27 30.46
N GLN A 336 11.72 -5.57 30.53
CA GLN A 336 12.22 -6.55 29.58
C GLN A 336 11.06 -7.04 28.72
N VAL A 337 11.31 -7.20 27.43
CA VAL A 337 10.32 -7.62 26.43
C VAL A 337 10.91 -8.81 25.68
N ASP A 338 10.05 -9.79 25.38
CA ASP A 338 10.42 -10.93 24.53
C ASP A 338 10.59 -10.46 23.08
N ASP A 339 11.68 -10.87 22.43
CA ASP A 339 11.99 -10.49 21.03
C ASP A 339 10.82 -10.78 20.07
N MET A 340 10.02 -11.84 20.34
CA MET A 340 8.84 -12.17 19.53
C MET A 340 7.75 -11.10 19.54
N LEU A 341 7.65 -10.32 20.62
CA LEU A 341 6.66 -9.22 20.73
C LEU A 341 7.10 -7.96 19.97
N LEU A 342 8.39 -7.84 19.67
CA LEU A 342 8.96 -6.70 18.94
C LEU A 342 8.75 -6.83 17.42
N GLU A 343 8.35 -8.00 16.92
CA GLU A 343 8.18 -8.23 15.47
C GLU A 343 6.95 -7.52 14.89
N ASP A 344 5.86 -7.41 15.66
CA ASP A 344 4.68 -6.62 15.28
C ASP A 344 4.82 -5.18 15.79
N CYS A 345 5.51 -4.36 14.99
CA CYS A 345 5.83 -2.98 15.38
C CYS A 345 4.59 -2.11 15.64
N TYR A 346 3.46 -2.37 14.98
CA TYR A 346 2.25 -1.59 15.18
C TYR A 346 1.57 -1.96 16.48
N ALA A 347 1.40 -3.27 16.74
CA ALA A 347 0.83 -3.75 17.99
C ALA A 347 1.70 -3.34 19.19
N PHE A 348 3.02 -3.46 19.07
CA PHE A 348 3.94 -3.12 20.15
C PHE A 348 3.86 -1.64 20.56
N ILE A 349 3.80 -0.73 19.59
CA ILE A 349 3.69 0.70 19.90
C ILE A 349 2.27 1.05 20.38
N GLU A 350 1.22 0.45 19.81
CA GLU A 350 -0.15 0.61 20.31
C GLU A 350 -0.24 0.25 21.79
N GLU A 351 0.28 -0.93 22.18
CA GLU A 351 0.35 -1.37 23.57
C GLU A 351 1.15 -0.40 24.44
N PHE A 352 2.30 0.10 23.95
CA PHE A 352 3.08 1.11 24.66
C PHE A 352 2.25 2.38 24.95
N PHE A 353 1.51 2.91 23.98
CA PHE A 353 0.67 4.09 24.20
C PHE A 353 -0.48 3.81 25.17
N LEU A 354 -1.11 2.63 25.05
CA LEU A 354 -2.18 2.21 25.96
C LEU A 354 -1.68 2.08 27.41
N ASP A 355 -0.52 1.46 27.63
CA ASP A 355 0.13 1.31 28.94
C ASP A 355 0.46 2.66 29.60
N HIS A 356 0.73 3.68 28.80
CA HIS A 356 1.07 5.03 29.26
C HIS A 356 -0.14 5.96 29.37
N ASP A 357 -1.35 5.46 29.14
CA ASP A 357 -2.59 6.25 29.06
C ASP A 357 -2.41 7.45 28.09
N ALA A 358 -1.70 7.20 26.98
CA ALA A 358 -1.34 8.18 25.97
C ALA A 358 -2.21 8.00 24.72
N TYR A 359 -2.31 9.08 23.93
CA TYR A 359 -3.04 9.06 22.68
C TYR A 359 -2.32 9.90 21.63
N GLU A 360 -1.95 9.26 20.53
CA GLU A 360 -1.47 9.92 19.33
C GLU A 360 -2.67 10.13 18.38
N PRO A 361 -3.12 11.38 18.18
CA PRO A 361 -4.40 11.67 17.53
C PRO A 361 -4.39 11.61 16.00
N GLY A 362 -3.26 11.36 15.35
CA GLY A 362 -3.16 11.42 13.89
C GLY A 362 -3.32 12.83 13.32
N ILE A 363 -3.12 13.87 14.14
CA ILE A 363 -3.26 15.26 13.72
C ILE A 363 -1.93 15.72 13.12
N SER A 364 -1.92 16.00 11.82
CA SER A 364 -0.78 16.60 11.14
C SER A 364 -0.72 18.10 11.36
N TYR A 365 0.49 18.64 11.50
CA TYR A 365 0.78 20.07 11.58
C TYR A 365 0.07 20.88 10.49
N GLN A 366 -0.04 20.33 9.27
CA GLN A 366 -0.65 21.04 8.14
C GLN A 366 -2.16 21.24 8.29
N GLN A 367 -2.85 20.38 9.04
CA GLN A 367 -4.31 20.41 9.18
C GLN A 367 -4.82 21.61 9.98
N PHE A 368 -3.93 22.30 10.71
CA PHE A 368 -4.26 23.53 11.41
C PHE A 368 -4.32 24.76 10.49
N PHE A 369 -3.83 24.67 9.25
CA PHE A 369 -3.80 25.82 8.34
C PHE A 369 -4.91 25.75 7.30
N ASP A 370 -5.53 26.88 7.04
CA ASP A 370 -6.49 27.06 5.95
C ASP A 370 -5.81 27.17 4.58
N ILE A 371 -5.13 26.11 4.16
CA ILE A 371 -4.43 26.07 2.87
C ILE A 371 -4.91 24.90 2.01
N ALA A 372 -5.13 25.16 0.72
CA ALA A 372 -5.42 24.11 -0.23
C ALA A 372 -4.16 23.26 -0.48
N TYR A 373 -4.25 21.95 -0.25
CA TYR A 373 -3.28 20.99 -0.76
C TYR A 373 -3.12 21.20 -2.29
N PRO A 374 -1.89 21.34 -2.85
CA PRO A 374 -0.60 20.89 -2.35
C PRO A 374 0.46 22.02 -2.31
N GLN A 375 0.23 23.11 -1.56
CA GLN A 375 1.27 24.15 -1.39
C GLN A 375 2.33 23.69 -0.36
N PHE A 376 3.24 22.84 -0.85
CA PHE A 376 4.22 21.97 -0.16
C PHE A 376 5.15 22.57 0.92
N ARG A 377 5.04 23.86 1.25
CA ARG A 377 5.75 24.49 2.37
C ARG A 377 5.24 25.91 2.54
N LEU A 378 4.65 26.21 3.69
CA LEU A 378 4.34 27.59 4.08
C LEU A 378 5.62 28.42 3.99
N GLN A 379 5.58 29.51 3.22
CA GLN A 379 6.73 30.39 3.11
C GLN A 379 6.85 31.19 4.41
N PRO A 380 8.07 31.39 4.93
CA PRO A 380 8.28 32.26 6.08
C PRO A 380 7.70 33.66 5.83
N ASN A 381 7.10 34.23 6.86
CA ASN A 381 6.32 35.47 6.84
C ASN A 381 5.00 35.41 6.05
N SER A 382 4.50 34.21 5.70
CA SER A 382 3.16 34.07 5.16
C SER A 382 2.12 34.31 6.24
N THR A 383 1.07 35.02 5.88
CA THR A 383 -0.10 35.24 6.73
C THR A 383 -1.13 34.17 6.44
N VAL A 384 -1.52 33.40 7.45
CA VAL A 384 -2.45 32.25 7.32
C VAL A 384 -3.48 32.24 8.43
N THR A 385 -4.68 31.78 8.11
CA THR A 385 -5.74 31.56 9.11
C THR A 385 -5.59 30.17 9.70
N ILE A 386 -5.62 30.10 11.03
CA ILE A 386 -5.60 28.83 11.76
C ILE A 386 -7.02 28.30 11.91
N ARG A 387 -7.20 27.01 11.72
CA ARG A 387 -8.48 26.30 11.83
C ARG A 387 -8.35 25.09 12.73
N SER A 388 -9.48 24.63 13.25
CA SER A 388 -9.54 23.33 13.89
C SER A 388 -9.40 22.24 12.82
N PRO A 389 -8.56 21.21 13.02
CA PRO A 389 -8.57 20.02 12.19
C PRO A 389 -9.96 19.36 12.18
N GLU A 390 -10.40 18.92 11.00
CA GLU A 390 -11.64 18.14 10.84
C GLU A 390 -11.32 16.84 10.08
N PHE A 391 -11.77 15.71 10.63
CA PHE A 391 -11.60 14.39 10.02
C PHE A 391 -12.91 13.97 9.38
N ARG A 392 -12.86 13.46 8.16
CA ARG A 392 -14.05 13.04 7.40
C ARG A 392 -13.91 11.58 6.98
N LEU A 393 -14.93 10.78 7.30
CA LEU A 393 -15.06 9.40 6.86
C LEU A 393 -16.27 9.28 5.95
N VAL A 394 -16.07 8.77 4.74
CA VAL A 394 -17.17 8.47 3.81
C VAL A 394 -17.79 7.13 4.21
N LEU A 395 -19.06 7.18 4.63
CA LEU A 395 -19.84 6.03 5.06
C LEU A 395 -20.36 5.21 3.87
N PRO A 396 -20.66 3.91 4.06
CA PRO A 396 -21.43 3.16 3.08
C PRO A 396 -22.77 3.86 2.79
N GLY A 397 -23.02 4.19 1.52
CA GLY A 397 -24.18 4.98 1.08
C GLY A 397 -23.86 6.42 0.68
N GLY A 398 -22.61 6.87 0.87
CA GLY A 398 -22.11 8.16 0.37
C GLY A 398 -22.40 9.37 1.26
N SER A 399 -22.86 9.15 2.49
CA SER A 399 -22.88 10.18 3.52
C SER A 399 -21.50 10.35 4.17
N ASP A 400 -21.22 11.54 4.68
CA ASP A 400 -19.99 11.82 5.42
C ASP A 400 -20.26 11.81 6.93
N ALA A 401 -19.39 11.12 7.67
CA ALA A 401 -19.21 11.31 9.10
C ALA A 401 -18.07 12.31 9.32
N VAL A 402 -18.28 13.29 10.21
CA VAL A 402 -17.26 14.27 10.59
C VAL A 402 -16.91 14.07 12.05
N SER A 403 -15.61 13.95 12.35
CA SER A 403 -15.07 13.90 13.70
C SER A 403 -14.14 15.09 13.90
N VAL A 404 -14.36 15.85 14.99
CA VAL A 404 -13.60 17.06 15.30
C VAL A 404 -12.95 16.88 16.68
N PRO A 405 -11.64 17.12 16.82
CA PRO A 405 -10.97 16.98 18.11
C PRO A 405 -11.52 17.95 19.15
N GLU A 406 -11.72 17.43 20.37
CA GLU A 406 -12.15 18.21 21.53
C GLU A 406 -10.92 18.76 22.26
N PHE A 407 -10.45 19.94 21.87
CA PHE A 407 -9.33 20.60 22.56
C PHE A 407 -9.79 21.23 23.88
N GLU A 408 -8.95 21.16 24.90
CA GLU A 408 -9.07 22.02 26.09
C GLU A 408 -8.65 23.45 25.74
N ARG A 409 -7.47 23.58 25.12
CA ARG A 409 -6.91 24.81 24.55
C ARG A 409 -5.88 24.48 23.45
N VAL A 410 -5.55 25.49 22.65
CA VAL A 410 -4.51 25.39 21.62
C VAL A 410 -3.61 26.61 21.71
N TYR A 411 -2.31 26.44 21.52
CA TYR A 411 -1.33 27.51 21.41
C TYR A 411 -0.62 27.38 20.07
N PHE A 412 -0.47 28.49 19.36
CA PHE A 412 0.50 28.61 18.27
C PHE A 412 1.76 29.26 18.82
N VAL A 413 2.92 28.65 18.56
CA VAL A 413 4.22 29.13 19.04
C VAL A 413 5.15 29.32 17.86
N ASP A 414 5.74 30.50 17.73
CA ASP A 414 6.66 30.84 16.64
C ASP A 414 8.07 31.13 17.16
N TRP A 415 9.06 30.50 16.54
CA TRP A 415 10.49 30.68 16.77
C TRP A 415 11.18 31.14 15.49
N LEU A 416 10.79 32.32 14.99
CA LEU A 416 11.28 33.05 13.82
C LEU A 416 12.72 32.78 13.31
N ASN A 417 13.71 32.34 14.12
CA ASN A 417 15.01 31.77 13.68
C ASN A 417 15.85 31.05 14.78
N ARG A 418 15.28 30.59 15.91
CA ARG A 418 16.07 30.45 17.17
C ARG A 418 16.53 29.08 17.65
N LEU A 419 16.12 27.97 17.04
CA LEU A 419 16.51 26.63 17.53
C LEU A 419 17.69 25.98 16.78
N ARG A 420 18.36 26.68 15.85
CA ARG A 420 19.62 26.17 15.27
C ARG A 420 20.83 26.73 16.03
N LYS A 421 21.41 25.86 16.87
CA LYS A 421 22.72 25.92 17.55
C LYS A 421 22.79 26.79 18.83
N ARG A 422 22.86 26.09 19.97
CA ARG A 422 23.99 26.26 20.90
C ARG A 422 24.76 24.97 20.98
#